data_AF-A0A2E3CYA5-F1
#
_entry.id   AF-A0A2E3CYA5-F1
#
_cell.length_a   1.000
_cell.length_b   1.000
_cell.length_c   1.000
_cell.angle_alpha   90.00
_cell.angle_beta   90.00
_cell.angle_gamma   90.00
#
_symmetry.space_group_name_H-M   'P 1'
#
loop_
_entity.id
_entity.type
_entity.pdbx_description
1 polymer ?
#
loop_
_entity_poly.entity_id
_entity_poly.type
_entity_poly.pdbx_seq_one_letter_code
_entity_poly.pdbx_strand_id
1 'polypeptide(L)'
;MKQEVLMPKLSKENWVSAAINQLKEFGPTGVSGEKIARRLDVTRGSFYHHFNSMDELISLMLAFWEQTQTTDILYRTNQQYDDLHRKMTTLLESAWNTDAELEIAMRQWAFSNEMVRTHVERIDRVRLGFITAVYTELAQDDVKGRKLGKIAYYGLLGALHAWPRFTKEQLKETILEIQALLTENS
;
A
#
# COMPACT_ATOMS: atom_id res chain seq x y z
N MET A 1 33.01 15.34 -33.22
CA MET A 1 32.17 14.22 -32.72
C MET A 1 31.41 14.70 -31.50
N LYS A 2 30.08 14.86 -31.59
CA LYS A 2 29.23 14.98 -30.40
C LYS A 2 28.91 13.56 -29.96
N GLN A 3 29.31 13.18 -28.75
CA GLN A 3 28.83 11.94 -28.13
C GLN A 3 27.33 12.12 -27.86
N GLU A 4 26.53 11.42 -28.63
CA GLU A 4 25.11 11.23 -28.37
C GLU A 4 25.02 10.34 -27.12
N VAL A 5 24.72 10.96 -25.97
CA VAL A 5 24.43 10.23 -24.75
C VAL A 5 23.13 9.47 -25.02
N LEU A 6 23.23 8.18 -25.33
CA LEU A 6 22.09 7.27 -25.40
C LEU A 6 21.39 7.29 -24.04
N MET A 7 20.35 8.12 -23.91
CA MET A 7 19.46 8.05 -22.76
C MET A 7 18.89 6.63 -22.71
N PRO A 8 19.03 5.89 -21.60
CA PRO A 8 18.45 4.56 -21.49
C PRO A 8 16.96 4.67 -21.81
N LYS A 9 16.50 3.82 -22.74
CA LYS A 9 15.10 3.77 -23.15
C LYS A 9 14.27 3.55 -21.89
N LEU A 10 13.43 4.55 -21.53
CA LEU A 10 12.57 4.48 -20.35
C LEU A 10 11.79 3.16 -20.37
N SER A 11 11.71 2.47 -19.24
CA SER A 11 10.92 1.24 -19.10
C SER A 11 9.52 1.55 -18.57
N LYS A 12 8.58 0.60 -18.67
CA LYS A 12 7.24 0.75 -18.06
C LYS A 12 7.33 1.02 -16.57
N GLU A 13 8.31 0.43 -15.89
CA GLU A 13 8.57 0.60 -14.46
C GLU A 13 8.96 2.05 -14.13
N ASN A 14 9.75 2.72 -15.00
CA ASN A 14 10.07 4.14 -14.82
C ASN A 14 8.81 5.00 -14.88
N TRP A 15 7.90 4.70 -15.81
CA TRP A 15 6.61 5.40 -15.93
C TRP A 15 5.69 5.16 -14.73
N VAL A 16 5.59 3.91 -14.26
CA VAL A 16 4.81 3.56 -13.06
C VAL A 16 5.36 4.29 -11.83
N SER A 17 6.68 4.29 -11.63
CA SER A 17 7.33 5.01 -10.52
C SER A 17 7.06 6.53 -10.60
N ALA A 18 7.18 7.13 -11.79
CA ALA A 18 6.86 8.54 -11.98
C ALA A 18 5.37 8.85 -11.72
N ALA A 19 4.47 7.97 -12.14
CA ALA A 19 3.03 8.09 -11.92
C ALA A 19 2.65 7.98 -10.44
N ILE A 20 3.28 7.05 -9.70
CA ILE A 20 3.11 6.92 -8.25
C ILE A 20 3.56 8.20 -7.54
N ASN A 21 4.71 8.76 -7.92
CA ASN A 21 5.17 10.03 -7.37
C ASN A 21 4.19 11.17 -7.66
N GLN A 22 3.65 11.25 -8.89
CA GLN A 22 2.61 12.22 -9.23
C GLN A 22 1.33 12.04 -8.39
N LEU A 23 0.92 10.79 -8.16
CA LEU A 23 -0.26 10.47 -7.35
C LEU A 23 -0.05 10.93 -5.89
N LYS A 24 1.12 10.67 -5.31
CA LYS A 24 1.45 11.08 -3.94
C LYS A 24 1.50 12.60 -3.78
N GLU A 25 2.05 13.30 -4.77
CA GLU A 25 2.30 14.75 -4.71
C GLU A 25 1.06 15.59 -5.06
N PHE A 26 0.28 15.16 -6.05
CA PHE A 26 -0.81 15.97 -6.62
C PHE A 26 -2.18 15.27 -6.59
N GLY A 27 -2.25 14.12 -5.93
CA GLY A 27 -3.45 13.29 -5.91
C GLY A 27 -3.83 12.76 -7.30
N PRO A 28 -5.08 12.29 -7.47
CA PRO A 28 -5.56 11.71 -8.73
C PRO A 28 -5.35 12.58 -9.96
N THR A 29 -5.43 13.91 -9.79
CA THR A 29 -5.28 14.87 -10.89
C THR A 29 -3.85 14.91 -11.46
N GLY A 30 -2.85 14.45 -10.69
CA GLY A 30 -1.45 14.33 -11.13
C GLY A 30 -1.25 13.20 -12.14
N VAL A 31 -2.11 12.19 -12.14
CA VAL A 31 -1.92 10.98 -12.95
C VAL A 31 -2.48 11.17 -14.35
N SER A 32 -1.64 11.74 -15.24
CA SER A 32 -1.94 11.87 -16.66
C SER A 32 -0.68 11.67 -17.50
N GLY A 33 -0.83 11.11 -18.70
CA GLY A 33 0.30 10.86 -19.60
C GLY A 33 1.15 12.11 -19.87
N GLU A 34 0.54 13.30 -19.96
CA GLU A 34 1.27 14.55 -20.16
C GLU A 34 2.10 14.95 -18.92
N LYS A 35 1.50 14.95 -17.73
CA LYS A 35 2.20 15.34 -16.49
C LYS A 35 3.34 14.37 -16.16
N ILE A 36 3.12 13.08 -16.39
CA ILE A 36 4.12 12.03 -16.17
C ILE A 36 5.25 12.15 -17.20
N ALA A 37 4.93 12.37 -18.48
CA ALA A 37 5.94 12.59 -19.52
C ALA A 37 6.82 13.80 -19.19
N ARG A 38 6.19 14.91 -18.75
CA ARG A 38 6.90 16.11 -18.30
C ARG A 38 7.82 15.83 -17.11
N ARG A 39 7.37 15.02 -16.13
CA ARG A 39 8.21 14.61 -14.99
C ARG A 39 9.43 13.78 -15.43
N LEU A 40 9.27 12.98 -16.47
CA LEU A 40 10.31 12.12 -17.03
C LEU A 40 11.20 12.83 -18.07
N ASP A 41 10.99 14.14 -18.30
CA ASP A 41 11.69 14.94 -19.32
C ASP A 41 11.56 14.35 -20.74
N VAL A 42 10.38 13.83 -21.07
CA VAL A 42 10.06 13.28 -22.40
C VAL A 42 8.76 13.85 -22.95
N THR A 43 8.55 13.63 -24.25
CA THR A 43 7.32 14.08 -24.92
C THR A 43 6.12 13.23 -24.50
N ARG A 44 4.92 13.82 -24.59
CA ARG A 44 3.66 13.07 -24.43
C ARG A 44 3.54 11.90 -25.43
N GLY A 45 4.15 12.01 -26.61
CA GLY A 45 4.20 10.93 -27.60
C GLY A 45 4.91 9.68 -27.08
N SER A 46 5.97 9.85 -26.27
CA SER A 46 6.69 8.71 -25.67
C SER A 46 5.82 7.85 -24.76
N PHE A 47 4.75 8.39 -24.18
CA PHE A 47 3.80 7.60 -23.39
C PHE A 47 3.17 6.47 -24.22
N TYR A 48 2.74 6.78 -25.45
CA TYR A 48 2.03 5.84 -26.30
C TYR A 48 2.93 4.74 -26.90
N HIS A 49 4.25 4.87 -26.78
CA HIS A 49 5.17 3.76 -27.07
C HIS A 49 5.20 2.71 -25.96
N HIS A 50 4.76 3.07 -24.75
CA HIS A 50 4.77 2.20 -23.57
C HIS A 50 3.36 1.70 -23.24
N PHE A 51 2.35 2.56 -23.29
CA PHE A 51 1.00 2.25 -22.86
C PHE A 51 -0.01 2.53 -23.98
N ASN A 52 -0.95 1.61 -24.15
CA ASN A 52 -2.07 1.77 -25.06
C ASN A 52 -3.15 2.70 -24.50
N SER A 53 -3.23 2.81 -23.17
CA SER A 53 -4.22 3.64 -22.48
C SER A 53 -3.74 4.09 -21.10
N MET A 54 -4.44 5.06 -20.51
CA MET A 54 -4.26 5.40 -19.10
C MET A 54 -4.63 4.23 -18.19
N ASP A 55 -5.67 3.47 -18.53
CA ASP A 55 -6.11 2.31 -17.75
C ASP A 55 -5.04 1.22 -17.64
N GLU A 56 -4.21 1.05 -18.67
CA GLU A 56 -3.05 0.15 -18.63
C GLU A 56 -2.02 0.60 -17.59
N LEU A 57 -1.71 1.91 -17.56
CA LEU A 57 -0.83 2.49 -16.55
C LEU A 57 -1.42 2.34 -15.14
N ILE A 58 -2.71 2.65 -14.97
CA ILE A 58 -3.43 2.54 -13.69
C ILE A 58 -3.37 1.09 -13.18
N SER A 59 -3.60 0.12 -14.06
CA SER A 59 -3.53 -1.31 -13.73
C SER A 59 -2.14 -1.70 -13.21
N LEU A 60 -1.07 -1.20 -13.84
CA LEU A 60 0.30 -1.46 -13.38
C LEU A 60 0.64 -0.72 -12.07
N MET A 61 0.11 0.48 -11.85
CA MET A 61 0.24 1.18 -10.56
C MET A 61 -0.46 0.41 -9.43
N LEU A 62 -1.66 -0.13 -9.70
CA LEU A 62 -2.41 -0.94 -8.75
C LEU A 62 -1.69 -2.26 -8.44
N ALA A 63 -1.14 -2.92 -9.46
CA ALA A 63 -0.32 -4.13 -9.28
C ALA A 63 0.92 -3.85 -8.42
N PHE A 64 1.62 -2.72 -8.67
CA PHE A 64 2.75 -2.30 -7.84
C PHE A 64 2.33 -2.03 -6.39
N TRP A 65 1.23 -1.29 -6.18
CA TRP A 65 0.73 -0.99 -4.84
C TRP A 65 0.33 -2.26 -4.10
N GLU A 66 -0.39 -3.18 -4.74
CA GLU A 66 -0.74 -4.47 -4.16
C GLU A 66 0.50 -5.29 -3.79
N GLN A 67 1.44 -5.41 -4.72
CA GLN A 67 2.65 -6.21 -4.52
C GLN A 67 3.42 -5.71 -3.29
N THR A 68 3.72 -4.41 -3.26
CA THR A 68 4.60 -3.81 -2.25
C THR A 68 3.91 -3.61 -0.91
N GLN A 69 2.62 -3.27 -0.90
CA GLN A 69 1.87 -2.93 0.32
C GLN A 69 1.01 -4.09 0.85
N THR A 70 0.94 -5.23 0.15
CA THR A 70 0.16 -6.39 0.60
C THR A 70 0.90 -7.69 0.35
N THR A 71 1.15 -8.07 -0.90
CA THR A 71 1.66 -9.41 -1.24
C THR A 71 2.99 -9.71 -0.57
N ASP A 72 3.97 -8.80 -0.66
CA ASP A 72 5.29 -8.97 -0.06
C ASP A 72 5.22 -9.02 1.48
N ILE A 73 4.31 -8.25 2.08
CA ILE A 73 4.08 -8.23 3.52
C ILE A 73 3.53 -9.58 3.98
N LEU A 74 2.44 -10.04 3.36
CA LEU A 74 1.81 -11.31 3.70
C LEU A 74 2.78 -12.48 3.50
N TYR A 75 3.55 -12.47 2.42
CA TYR A 75 4.57 -13.48 2.17
C TYR A 75 5.61 -13.52 3.29
N ARG A 76 6.19 -12.38 3.68
CA ARG A 76 7.19 -12.31 4.77
C ARG A 76 6.60 -12.76 6.10
N THR A 77 5.38 -12.33 6.43
CA THR A 77 4.70 -12.72 7.66
C THR A 77 4.43 -14.23 7.71
N ASN A 78 4.04 -14.83 6.59
CA ASN A 78 3.69 -16.26 6.56
C ASN A 78 4.90 -17.19 6.63
N GLN A 79 6.13 -16.71 6.38
CA GLN A 79 7.36 -17.52 6.55
C GLN A 79 7.65 -17.87 8.02
N GLN A 80 6.92 -17.32 8.99
CA GLN A 80 7.09 -17.54 10.43
C GLN A 80 6.05 -18.54 10.97
N TYR A 81 5.92 -19.70 10.33
CA TYR A 81 4.81 -20.65 10.53
C TYR A 81 4.58 -21.08 11.99
N ASP A 82 5.64 -21.20 12.79
CA ASP A 82 5.57 -21.82 14.12
C ASP A 82 5.68 -20.81 15.29
N ASP A 83 5.83 -19.52 15.01
CA ASP A 83 5.98 -18.48 16.04
C ASP A 83 4.98 -17.35 15.81
N LEU A 84 3.83 -17.48 16.47
CA LEU A 84 2.73 -16.54 16.37
C LEU A 84 3.09 -15.14 16.90
N HIS A 85 3.96 -15.06 17.92
CA HIS A 85 4.45 -13.77 18.41
C HIS A 85 5.31 -13.09 17.36
N ARG A 86 6.21 -13.83 16.70
CA ARG A 86 7.03 -13.30 15.61
C ARG A 86 6.21 -12.94 14.38
N LYS A 87 5.20 -13.75 14.03
CA LYS A 87 4.22 -13.45 12.98
C LYS A 87 3.52 -12.11 13.26
N MET A 88 3.08 -11.91 14.50
CA MET A 88 2.46 -10.66 14.93
C MET A 88 3.45 -9.49 14.85
N THR A 89 4.67 -9.63 15.38
CA THR A 89 5.72 -8.61 15.29
C THR A 89 6.00 -8.21 13.84
N THR A 90 6.18 -9.17 12.93
CA THR A 90 6.41 -8.89 11.50
C THR A 90 5.23 -8.18 10.84
N LEU A 91 3.99 -8.52 11.22
CA LEU A 91 2.80 -7.84 10.72
C LEU A 91 2.78 -6.37 11.15
N LEU A 92 3.13 -6.10 12.41
CA LEU A 92 3.19 -4.74 12.96
C LEU A 92 4.33 -3.95 12.36
N GLU A 93 5.51 -4.56 12.22
CA GLU A 93 6.65 -4.01 11.49
C GLU A 93 6.29 -3.60 10.07
N SER A 94 5.50 -4.41 9.40
CA SER A 94 5.07 -4.14 8.04
C SER A 94 4.06 -3.00 7.96
N ALA A 95 3.16 -2.88 8.94
CA ALA A 95 2.14 -1.84 8.98
C ALA A 95 2.73 -0.41 9.03
N TRP A 96 3.82 -0.17 9.77
CA TRP A 96 4.48 1.15 9.79
C TRP A 96 5.59 1.33 8.75
N ASN A 97 6.09 0.25 8.14
CA ASN A 97 6.98 0.33 6.97
C ASN A 97 6.23 0.51 5.63
N THR A 98 4.90 0.46 5.66
CA THR A 98 4.03 0.77 4.53
C THR A 98 4.28 2.19 4.04
N ASP A 99 4.22 2.40 2.72
CA ASP A 99 4.20 3.75 2.13
C ASP A 99 2.84 4.39 2.41
N ALA A 100 2.72 5.02 3.58
CA ALA A 100 1.49 5.63 4.07
C ALA A 100 0.92 6.65 3.08
N GLU A 101 1.77 7.42 2.41
CA GLU A 101 1.34 8.42 1.43
C GLU A 101 0.70 7.75 0.21
N LEU A 102 1.28 6.65 -0.29
CA LEU A 102 0.71 5.90 -1.39
C LEU A 102 -0.62 5.25 -0.99
N GLU A 103 -0.69 4.63 0.19
CA GLU A 103 -1.93 4.03 0.71
C GLU A 103 -3.05 5.07 0.83
N ILE A 104 -2.76 6.26 1.39
CA ILE A 104 -3.71 7.37 1.49
C ILE A 104 -4.14 7.83 0.10
N ALA A 105 -3.19 8.04 -0.83
CA ALA A 105 -3.49 8.55 -2.15
C ALA A 105 -4.35 7.57 -2.98
N MET A 106 -4.10 6.25 -2.88
CA MET A 106 -4.94 5.22 -3.50
C MET A 106 -6.36 5.23 -2.95
N ARG A 107 -6.51 5.33 -1.62
CA ARG A 107 -7.83 5.41 -0.97
C ARG A 107 -8.58 6.68 -1.34
N GLN A 108 -7.89 7.81 -1.43
CA GLN A 108 -8.50 9.06 -1.93
C GLN A 108 -8.96 8.92 -3.39
N TRP A 109 -8.16 8.25 -4.23
CA TRP A 109 -8.51 8.04 -5.64
C TRP A 109 -9.73 7.11 -5.81
N ALA A 110 -9.89 6.11 -4.94
CA ALA A 110 -11.05 5.21 -4.95
C ALA A 110 -12.41 5.92 -4.84
N PHE A 111 -12.48 7.14 -4.30
CA PHE A 111 -13.72 7.92 -4.28
C PHE A 111 -14.22 8.30 -5.68
N SER A 112 -13.31 8.53 -6.63
CA SER A 112 -13.64 9.03 -7.97
C SER A 112 -13.31 8.08 -9.11
N ASN A 113 -12.60 6.98 -8.86
CA ASN A 113 -12.23 6.00 -9.87
C ASN A 113 -12.67 4.57 -9.48
N GLU A 114 -13.53 3.96 -10.30
CA GLU A 114 -14.12 2.64 -10.06
C GLU A 114 -13.11 1.49 -10.14
N MET A 115 -12.15 1.56 -11.06
CA MET A 115 -11.09 0.55 -11.18
C MET A 115 -10.24 0.52 -9.91
N VAL A 116 -9.84 1.69 -9.41
CA VAL A 116 -9.09 1.82 -8.16
C VAL A 116 -9.93 1.36 -6.97
N ARG A 117 -11.21 1.77 -6.89
CA ARG A 117 -12.12 1.35 -5.82
C ARG A 117 -12.25 -0.17 -5.72
N THR A 118 -12.49 -0.82 -6.86
CA THR A 118 -12.60 -2.29 -6.95
C THR A 118 -11.35 -2.99 -6.40
N HIS A 119 -10.17 -2.44 -6.69
CA HIS A 119 -8.91 -2.98 -6.19
C HIS A 119 -8.74 -2.75 -4.69
N VAL A 120 -9.02 -1.54 -4.20
CA VAL A 120 -8.97 -1.22 -2.76
C VAL A 120 -9.89 -2.13 -1.97
N GLU A 121 -11.14 -2.32 -2.40
CA GLU A 121 -12.09 -3.22 -1.74
C GLU A 121 -11.61 -4.67 -1.69
N ARG A 122 -10.99 -5.16 -2.78
CA ARG A 122 -10.44 -6.52 -2.81
C ARG A 122 -9.27 -6.67 -1.84
N ILE A 123 -8.35 -5.72 -1.83
CA ILE A 123 -7.18 -5.72 -0.95
C ILE A 123 -7.60 -5.61 0.51
N ASP A 124 -8.62 -4.80 0.81
CA ASP A 124 -9.17 -4.69 2.16
C ASP A 124 -9.78 -6.02 2.63
N ARG A 125 -10.49 -6.75 1.76
CA ARG A 125 -10.98 -8.10 2.08
C ARG A 125 -9.83 -9.07 2.39
N VAL A 126 -8.75 -9.04 1.60
CA VAL A 126 -7.57 -9.90 1.82
C VAL A 126 -6.88 -9.57 3.14
N ARG A 127 -6.55 -8.29 3.36
CA ARG A 127 -5.87 -7.83 4.58
C ARG A 127 -6.70 -8.09 5.84
N LEU A 128 -8.01 -7.84 5.78
CA LEU A 128 -8.92 -8.10 6.89
C LEU A 128 -9.06 -9.59 7.20
N GLY A 129 -9.15 -10.44 6.17
CA GLY A 129 -9.16 -11.89 6.34
C GLY A 129 -7.88 -12.40 7.01
N PHE A 130 -6.72 -11.90 6.58
CA PHE A 130 -5.44 -12.28 7.15
C PHE A 130 -5.30 -11.87 8.62
N ILE A 131 -5.53 -10.59 8.94
CA ILE A 131 -5.35 -10.10 10.32
C ILE A 131 -6.35 -10.73 11.28
N THR A 132 -7.60 -10.96 10.86
CA THR A 132 -8.58 -11.65 11.72
C THR A 132 -8.23 -13.12 11.97
N ALA A 133 -7.61 -13.81 11.03
CA ALA A 133 -7.08 -15.15 11.25
C ALA A 133 -5.95 -15.16 12.29
N VAL A 134 -5.00 -14.22 12.18
CA VAL A 134 -3.89 -14.09 13.15
C VAL A 134 -4.42 -13.81 14.56
N TYR A 135 -5.35 -12.87 14.72
CA TYR A 135 -5.95 -12.58 16.04
C TYR A 135 -6.82 -13.73 16.58
N THR A 136 -7.42 -14.53 15.72
CA THR A 136 -8.17 -15.74 16.12
C THR A 136 -7.25 -16.80 16.71
N GLU A 137 -6.10 -17.01 16.06
CA GLU A 137 -5.06 -17.92 16.56
C GLU A 137 -4.51 -17.42 17.90
N LEU A 138 -4.22 -16.11 18.02
CA LEU A 138 -3.71 -15.49 19.25
C LEU A 138 -4.68 -15.58 20.42
N ALA A 139 -5.97 -15.33 20.15
CA ALA A 139 -7.00 -15.34 21.18
C ALA A 139 -7.50 -16.74 21.55
N GLN A 140 -7.14 -17.76 20.76
CA GLN A 140 -7.73 -19.11 20.83
C GLN A 140 -9.28 -19.10 20.87
N ASP A 141 -9.89 -18.08 20.26
CA ASP A 141 -11.33 -17.82 20.25
C ASP A 141 -11.69 -17.11 18.93
N ASP A 142 -12.48 -17.78 18.11
CA ASP A 142 -12.92 -17.33 16.79
C ASP A 142 -13.83 -16.09 16.84
N VAL A 143 -14.66 -15.94 17.86
CA VAL A 143 -15.52 -14.76 18.02
C VAL A 143 -14.71 -13.57 18.50
N LYS A 144 -13.88 -13.77 19.53
CA LYS A 144 -13.02 -12.73 20.10
C LYS A 144 -11.98 -12.26 19.07
N GLY A 145 -11.23 -13.18 18.48
CA GLY A 145 -10.16 -12.89 17.53
C GLY A 145 -10.61 -12.13 16.30
N ARG A 146 -11.76 -12.49 15.70
CA ARG A 146 -12.33 -11.71 14.59
C ARG A 146 -12.69 -10.28 14.98
N LYS A 147 -13.16 -10.04 16.21
CA LYS A 147 -13.44 -8.68 16.71
C LYS A 147 -12.14 -7.90 16.90
N LEU A 148 -11.14 -8.50 17.56
CA LEU A 148 -9.84 -7.88 17.80
C LEU A 148 -9.13 -7.54 16.48
N GLY A 149 -9.12 -8.46 15.51
CA GLY A 149 -8.51 -8.23 14.19
C GLY A 149 -9.18 -7.11 13.40
N LYS A 150 -10.52 -6.98 13.49
CA LYS A 150 -11.25 -5.83 12.91
C LYS A 150 -10.84 -4.52 13.58
N ILE A 151 -10.79 -4.49 14.92
CA ILE A 151 -10.38 -3.30 15.68
C ILE A 151 -8.96 -2.88 15.28
N ALA A 152 -8.01 -3.82 15.24
CA ALA A 152 -6.63 -3.54 14.85
C ALA A 152 -6.55 -3.00 13.41
N TYR A 153 -7.25 -3.62 12.47
CA TYR A 153 -7.24 -3.21 11.06
C TYR A 153 -7.83 -1.81 10.86
N TYR A 154 -9.00 -1.53 11.43
CA TYR A 154 -9.61 -0.21 11.33
C TYR A 154 -8.84 0.85 12.12
N GLY A 155 -8.20 0.47 13.23
CA GLY A 155 -7.27 1.33 13.97
C GLY A 155 -6.10 1.77 13.11
N LEU A 156 -5.47 0.85 12.36
CA LEU A 156 -4.40 1.18 11.41
C LEU A 156 -4.89 2.15 10.33
N LEU A 157 -6.06 1.90 9.74
CA LEU A 157 -6.63 2.80 8.73
C LEU A 157 -6.93 4.19 9.31
N GLY A 158 -7.46 4.25 10.53
CA GLY A 158 -7.66 5.50 11.27
C GLY A 158 -6.36 6.25 11.50
N ALA A 159 -5.30 5.53 11.92
CA ALA A 159 -3.99 6.11 12.15
C ALA A 159 -3.36 6.71 10.88
N LEU A 160 -3.53 6.06 9.73
CA LEU A 160 -3.08 6.60 8.44
C LEU A 160 -3.75 7.93 8.07
N HIS A 161 -4.96 8.21 8.59
CA HIS A 161 -5.72 9.43 8.28
C HIS A 161 -5.72 10.45 9.43
N ALA A 162 -5.07 10.14 10.55
CA ALA A 162 -5.00 11.01 11.71
C ALA A 162 -4.20 12.28 11.41
N TRP A 163 -4.61 13.39 12.06
CA TRP A 163 -3.91 14.67 12.04
C TRP A 163 -3.62 15.15 13.47
N PRO A 164 -2.37 15.52 13.82
CA PRO A 164 -1.18 15.48 12.96
C PRO A 164 -0.83 14.05 12.52
N ARG A 165 -0.20 13.91 11.35
CA ARG A 165 0.24 12.61 10.86
C ARG A 165 1.24 12.01 11.84
N PHE A 166 1.06 10.74 12.18
CA PHE A 166 2.04 10.00 12.95
C PHE A 166 3.36 9.92 12.18
N THR A 167 4.49 10.11 12.88
CA THR A 167 5.77 9.63 12.38
C THR A 167 5.76 8.10 12.34
N LYS A 168 6.75 7.50 11.66
CA LYS A 168 6.89 6.03 11.64
C LYS A 168 7.04 5.46 13.06
N GLU A 169 7.77 6.17 13.91
CA GLU A 169 8.01 5.82 15.31
C GLU A 169 6.71 5.89 16.13
N GLN A 170 5.95 6.98 15.99
CA GLN A 170 4.67 7.11 16.69
C GLN A 170 3.65 6.06 16.23
N LEU A 171 3.58 5.79 14.92
CA LEU A 171 2.72 4.75 14.38
C LEU A 171 3.10 3.38 14.93
N LYS A 172 4.41 3.07 15.01
CA LYS A 172 4.91 1.85 15.63
C LYS A 172 4.51 1.74 17.10
N GLU A 173 4.72 2.79 17.89
CA GLU A 173 4.38 2.82 19.32
C GLU A 173 2.88 2.61 19.54
N THR A 174 2.02 3.36 18.84
CA THR A 174 0.56 3.22 18.91
C THR A 174 0.11 1.81 18.55
N ILE A 175 0.70 1.21 17.52
CA ILE A 175 0.39 -0.14 17.09
C ILE A 175 0.75 -1.18 18.17
N LEU A 176 1.91 -1.03 18.82
CA LEU A 176 2.35 -1.91 19.92
C LEU A 176 1.48 -1.76 21.16
N GLU A 177 1.07 -0.53 21.51
CA GLU A 177 0.14 -0.27 22.62
C GLU A 177 -1.22 -0.92 22.38
N ILE A 178 -1.78 -0.76 21.17
CA ILE A 178 -3.04 -1.41 20.78
C ILE A 178 -2.87 -2.93 20.88
N GLN A 179 -1.77 -3.49 20.37
CA GLN A 179 -1.53 -4.92 20.47
C GLN A 179 -1.52 -5.39 21.93
N ALA A 180 -0.75 -4.71 22.80
CA ALA A 180 -0.66 -5.06 24.21
C ALA A 180 -2.05 -5.08 24.86
N LEU A 181 -2.86 -4.04 24.67
CA LEU A 181 -4.24 -3.96 25.17
C LEU A 181 -5.15 -5.08 24.65
N LEU A 182 -4.98 -5.48 23.39
CA LEU A 182 -5.77 -6.57 22.78
C LEU A 182 -5.33 -7.95 23.28
N THR A 183 -4.07 -8.10 23.74
CA THR A 183 -3.50 -9.38 24.19
C THR A 183 -3.41 -9.54 25.71
N GLU A 184 -3.41 -8.47 26.50
CA GLU A 184 -3.27 -8.50 27.98
C GLU A 184 -4.43 -9.16 28.73
N ASN A 185 -5.57 -9.40 28.04
CA ASN A 185 -6.74 -10.10 28.59
C ASN A 185 -7.05 -11.41 27.83
N SER A 186 -6.05 -12.06 27.23
CA SER A 186 -6.19 -13.35 26.53
C SER A 186 -5.50 -14.47 27.27
#